data_AF-A0A9P5X8M4-F1
#
_entry.id   AF-A0A9P5X8M4-F1
#
_cell.length_a   1.000
_cell.length_b   1.000
_cell.length_c   1.000
_cell.angle_alpha   90.00
_cell.angle_beta   90.00
_cell.angle_gamma   90.00
#
_symmetry.space_group_name_H-M   'P 1'
#
loop_
_entity.id
_entity.type
_entity.pdbx_description
1 polymer ?
#
loop_
_entity_poly.entity_id
_entity_poly.type
_entity_poly.pdbx_seq_one_letter_code
_entity_poly.pdbx_strand_id
1 'polypeptide(L)'
;MPPNHWTVLVPSSDSLMSATTPRSIIDHIVPPRGSTVPGEIKCYSIPYGVMGTVSHLLTFYTIACLRYNRRPWWPFTAIRYEGRSYHPFMWSLLDISFAIISLLLSTAIAIFTVVNCKNTLPLLFIGIWKTSISILNGGTAAYVTYALFRSDYNPDEPIWDRFFGTHVLIPLLCLPGMGIGLAGVIMLVIDSWDTSRSIRILTFAFSSALGLELILLPILLTVYGYCTADRDSKWELGQLSGFFLPTAGNIIIFATVVFYADWVLALVTGNLLGTPSGDVAALYWNSLLITRTSQENPFANMLLSSIFPIAAFTAYFGAAYAQAQLAEGRYRILNGVQSARSFPSGGQQGPFQVDISMSDQFASIYEQWDVVSDGNGGYIIQSAATGAKAFAPQTLNTQVLAASNEQTSWFILNASNSGQDNLYIIKIPFQDLLWTNTPRPSKDNAIFLKGSDGSAIQRFVFSPV
;
A
#
# COMPACT_ATOMS: atom_id res chain seq x y z
N MET A 1 22.21 73.72 1.64
CA MET A 1 21.00 73.03 1.16
C MET A 1 21.33 71.56 0.97
N PRO A 2 20.85 70.66 1.84
CA PRO A 2 20.86 69.22 1.56
C PRO A 2 19.51 68.78 0.96
N PRO A 3 19.47 67.66 0.20
CA PRO A 3 18.28 67.23 -0.53
C PRO A 3 17.30 66.50 0.39
N ASN A 4 16.01 66.85 0.24
CA ASN A 4 14.90 66.23 0.95
C ASN A 4 14.63 64.83 0.38
N HIS A 5 14.93 63.79 1.16
CA HIS A 5 14.48 62.43 0.90
C HIS A 5 13.03 62.29 1.41
N TRP A 6 12.08 62.19 0.49
CA TRP A 6 10.69 61.85 0.82
C TRP A 6 10.58 60.32 0.92
N THR A 7 10.34 59.81 2.13
CA THR A 7 10.01 58.41 2.36
C THR A 7 8.53 58.20 2.09
N VAL A 8 8.19 57.52 0.99
CA VAL A 8 6.82 57.09 0.70
C VAL A 8 6.51 55.88 1.58
N LEU A 9 5.69 56.09 2.62
CA LEU A 9 5.13 55.01 3.42
C LEU A 9 4.05 54.32 2.59
N VAL A 10 4.38 53.16 2.01
CA VAL A 10 3.40 52.24 1.45
C VAL A 10 2.70 51.55 2.63
N PRO A 11 1.37 51.70 2.82
CA PRO A 11 0.66 50.98 3.86
C PRO A 11 0.73 49.49 3.55
N SER A 12 1.22 48.68 4.50
CA SER A 12 1.18 47.23 4.42
C SER A 12 -0.28 46.76 4.30
N SER A 13 -0.62 46.19 3.14
CA SER A 13 -1.95 45.67 2.79
C SER A 13 -2.37 44.42 3.58
N ASP A 14 -1.63 44.02 4.61
CA ASP A 14 -1.80 42.72 5.28
C ASP A 14 -2.82 42.73 6.43
N SER A 15 -3.63 43.79 6.58
CA SER A 15 -4.54 43.95 7.73
C SER A 15 -6.02 44.05 7.39
N LEU A 16 -6.43 43.91 6.13
CA LEU A 16 -7.85 43.92 5.76
C LEU A 16 -8.28 42.60 5.14
N MET A 17 -9.27 41.97 5.79
CA MET A 17 -10.06 40.81 5.35
C MET A 17 -9.57 39.42 5.79
N SER A 18 -9.48 39.21 7.11
CA SER A 18 -9.93 37.91 7.68
C SER A 18 -11.44 37.99 7.93
N ALA A 19 -12.20 38.08 6.84
CA ALA A 19 -13.62 37.77 6.91
C ALA A 19 -13.71 36.25 7.04
N THR A 20 -14.11 35.77 8.21
CA THR A 20 -14.48 34.37 8.47
C THR A 20 -15.64 33.99 7.56
N THR A 21 -15.35 33.63 6.32
CA THR A 21 -16.24 32.81 5.52
C THR A 21 -16.46 31.52 6.32
N PRO A 22 -17.71 31.13 6.59
CA PRO A 22 -17.98 29.88 7.29
C PRO A 22 -17.29 28.76 6.52
N ARG A 23 -16.26 28.16 7.13
CA ARG A 23 -15.57 27.00 6.58
C ARG A 23 -16.65 25.96 6.30
N SER A 24 -16.70 25.52 5.05
CA SER A 24 -17.71 24.57 4.64
C SER A 24 -17.50 23.28 5.44
N ILE A 25 -18.56 22.53 5.73
CA ILE A 25 -18.46 21.22 6.40
C ILE A 25 -17.45 20.30 5.69
N ILE A 26 -17.25 20.51 4.38
CA ILE A 26 -16.27 19.80 3.55
C ILE A 26 -14.82 20.05 4.04
N ASP A 27 -14.50 21.25 4.54
CA ASP A 27 -13.16 21.59 5.04
C ASP A 27 -12.82 20.93 6.39
N HIS A 28 -13.81 20.36 7.08
CA HIS A 28 -13.59 19.53 8.27
C HIS A 28 -13.48 18.03 7.96
N ILE A 29 -13.96 17.60 6.79
CA ILE A 29 -13.94 16.19 6.39
C ILE A 29 -12.69 15.88 5.55
N VAL A 30 -12.20 16.85 4.76
CA VAL A 30 -11.03 16.64 3.90
C VAL A 30 -9.76 16.97 4.70
N PRO A 31 -8.85 15.99 4.93
CA PRO A 31 -7.61 16.25 5.63
C PRO A 31 -6.73 17.24 4.85
N PRO A 32 -5.96 18.10 5.52
CA PRO A 32 -5.03 19.00 4.86
C PRO A 32 -3.99 18.20 4.06
N ARG A 33 -3.54 18.77 2.94
CA ARG A 33 -2.55 18.15 2.06
C ARG A 33 -1.25 17.85 2.83
N GLY A 34 -0.80 16.60 2.77
CA GLY A 34 0.51 16.21 3.30
C GLY A 34 1.65 16.81 2.48
N SER A 35 2.76 17.18 3.12
CA SER A 35 3.97 17.64 2.42
C SER A 35 4.79 16.50 1.80
N THR A 36 4.40 15.25 2.08
CA THR A 36 5.08 14.03 1.63
C THR A 36 4.04 13.03 1.11
N VAL A 37 4.43 12.16 0.17
CA VAL A 37 3.57 11.09 -0.40
C VAL A 37 2.91 10.22 0.69
N PRO A 38 3.61 9.79 1.77
CA PRO A 38 3.01 9.05 2.88
C PRO A 38 2.05 9.89 3.74
N GLY A 39 2.22 11.22 3.76
CA GLY A 39 1.26 12.11 4.38
C GLY A 39 -0.02 12.23 3.55
N GLU A 40 0.13 12.31 2.22
CA GLU A 40 -1.01 12.41 1.29
C GLU A 40 -1.82 11.11 1.23
N ILE A 41 -1.19 9.94 1.32
CA ILE A 41 -1.88 8.64 1.21
C ILE A 41 -2.88 8.36 2.34
N LYS A 42 -2.87 9.15 3.43
CA LYS A 42 -3.86 9.07 4.50
C LYS A 42 -5.29 9.35 4.00
N CYS A 43 -5.43 10.04 2.87
CA CYS A 43 -6.72 10.22 2.19
C CYS A 43 -7.26 8.93 1.56
N TYR A 44 -6.40 7.92 1.35
CA TYR A 44 -6.71 6.72 0.57
C TYR A 44 -7.35 5.65 1.45
N SER A 45 -8.66 5.43 1.28
CA SER A 45 -9.44 4.55 2.15
C SER A 45 -9.70 3.14 1.59
N ILE A 46 -9.27 2.87 0.36
CA ILE A 46 -9.48 1.57 -0.31
C ILE A 46 -8.38 0.59 0.14
N PRO A 47 -8.70 -0.71 0.37
CA PRO A 47 -7.71 -1.74 0.65
C PRO A 47 -6.58 -1.79 -0.39
N TYR A 48 -5.35 -1.91 0.09
CA TYR A 48 -4.12 -2.13 -0.68
C TYR A 48 -3.21 -3.12 0.04
N GLY A 49 -1.99 -3.35 -0.45
CA GLY A 49 -1.05 -4.29 0.12
C GLY A 49 -1.60 -5.71 0.17
N VAL A 50 -1.38 -6.38 1.29
CA VAL A 50 -1.91 -7.73 1.54
C VAL A 50 -3.44 -7.75 1.43
N MET A 51 -4.13 -6.86 2.15
CA MET A 51 -5.59 -6.88 2.22
C MET A 51 -6.22 -6.62 0.84
N GLY A 52 -5.65 -5.68 0.08
CA GLY A 52 -6.03 -5.45 -1.32
C GLY A 52 -5.80 -6.69 -2.18
N THR A 53 -4.62 -7.30 -2.08
CA THR A 53 -4.25 -8.49 -2.86
C THR A 53 -5.22 -9.65 -2.60
N VAL A 54 -5.54 -9.93 -1.32
CA VAL A 54 -6.50 -10.99 -0.94
C VAL A 54 -7.89 -10.69 -1.51
N SER A 55 -8.36 -9.44 -1.38
CA SER A 55 -9.65 -9.01 -1.93
C SER A 55 -9.73 -9.21 -3.45
N HIS A 56 -8.68 -8.84 -4.18
CA HIS A 56 -8.63 -9.04 -5.63
C HIS A 56 -8.53 -10.52 -6.00
N LEU A 57 -7.74 -11.31 -5.27
CA LEU A 57 -7.64 -12.76 -5.49
C LEU A 57 -9.00 -13.46 -5.31
N LEU A 58 -9.74 -13.11 -4.25
CA LEU A 58 -11.11 -13.61 -4.02
C LEU A 58 -12.06 -13.19 -5.16
N THR A 59 -11.90 -11.98 -5.67
CA THR A 59 -12.69 -11.48 -6.81
C THR A 59 -12.41 -12.30 -8.06
N PHE A 60 -11.14 -12.49 -8.43
CA PHE A 60 -10.77 -13.30 -9.60
C PHE A 60 -11.19 -14.76 -9.45
N TYR A 61 -11.04 -15.32 -8.26
CA TYR A 61 -11.50 -16.66 -7.94
C TYR A 61 -13.01 -16.82 -8.11
N THR A 62 -13.80 -15.84 -7.65
CA THR A 62 -15.26 -15.84 -7.81
C THR A 62 -15.65 -15.77 -9.28
N ILE A 63 -15.00 -14.88 -10.04
CA ILE A 63 -15.17 -14.76 -11.49
C ILE A 63 -14.87 -16.10 -12.18
N ALA A 64 -13.76 -16.75 -11.82
CA ALA A 64 -13.36 -18.03 -12.38
C ALA A 64 -14.37 -19.15 -12.03
N CYS A 65 -14.87 -19.22 -10.80
CA CYS A 65 -15.86 -20.25 -10.43
C CYS A 65 -17.19 -20.07 -11.17
N LEU A 66 -17.69 -18.83 -11.19
CA LEU A 66 -18.87 -18.49 -11.97
C LEU A 66 -18.65 -18.83 -13.45
N ARG A 67 -17.42 -18.67 -13.99
CA ARG A 67 -17.09 -18.98 -15.40
C ARG A 67 -17.43 -20.41 -15.76
N TYR A 68 -17.24 -21.33 -14.83
CA TYR A 68 -17.53 -22.74 -15.03
C TYR A 68 -18.92 -23.16 -14.54
N ASN A 69 -19.84 -22.21 -14.31
CA ASN A 69 -21.15 -22.45 -13.68
C ASN A 69 -21.00 -23.20 -12.34
N ARG A 70 -19.93 -22.91 -11.58
CA ARG A 70 -19.62 -23.54 -10.30
C ARG A 70 -19.83 -22.55 -9.17
N ARG A 71 -20.26 -23.06 -8.02
CA ARG A 71 -20.25 -22.27 -6.79
C ARG A 71 -18.79 -22.00 -6.40
N PRO A 72 -18.45 -20.78 -5.96
CA PRO A 72 -17.10 -20.46 -5.48
C PRO A 72 -16.74 -21.18 -4.18
N TRP A 73 -17.70 -21.80 -3.52
CA TRP A 73 -17.49 -22.57 -2.30
C TRP A 73 -17.13 -24.02 -2.63
N TRP A 74 -16.10 -24.55 -2.00
CA TRP A 74 -15.87 -25.99 -1.98
C TRP A 74 -17.10 -26.70 -1.38
N PRO A 75 -17.63 -27.79 -1.96
CA PRO A 75 -17.02 -28.70 -2.93
C PRO A 75 -17.23 -28.36 -4.43
N PHE A 76 -17.24 -27.08 -4.83
CA PHE A 76 -17.32 -26.65 -6.23
C PHE A 76 -18.44 -27.35 -6.99
N THR A 77 -19.60 -27.44 -6.37
CA THR A 77 -20.75 -28.06 -7.02
C THR A 77 -21.18 -27.17 -8.19
N ALA A 78 -21.61 -27.79 -9.28
CA ALA A 78 -22.31 -27.05 -10.33
C ALA A 78 -23.48 -26.28 -9.68
N ILE A 79 -23.77 -25.08 -10.19
CA ILE A 79 -24.95 -24.31 -9.80
C ILE A 79 -26.15 -25.06 -10.40
N ARG A 80 -26.54 -26.17 -9.76
CA ARG A 80 -27.68 -26.97 -10.17
C ARG A 80 -28.95 -26.33 -9.65
N TYR A 81 -29.93 -26.21 -10.54
CA TYR A 81 -31.30 -25.81 -10.29
C TYR A 81 -32.19 -26.98 -9.83
N GLU A 82 -31.60 -28.12 -9.45
CA GLU A 82 -32.30 -29.31 -8.99
C GLU A 82 -33.03 -29.00 -7.66
N GLY A 83 -34.26 -28.50 -7.77
CA GLY A 83 -35.12 -28.17 -6.63
C GLY A 83 -35.93 -26.87 -6.79
N ARG A 84 -36.51 -26.61 -7.97
CA ARG A 84 -37.34 -25.41 -8.26
C ARG A 84 -38.59 -25.24 -7.37
N SER A 85 -38.90 -26.17 -6.48
CA SER A 85 -40.11 -26.12 -5.66
C SER A 85 -39.96 -25.43 -4.30
N TYR A 86 -38.76 -25.07 -3.83
CA TYR A 86 -38.60 -24.59 -2.45
C TYR A 86 -37.54 -23.51 -2.19
N HIS A 87 -37.18 -22.69 -3.18
CA HIS A 87 -36.54 -21.40 -2.86
C HIS A 87 -37.63 -20.31 -2.85
N PRO A 88 -38.10 -19.87 -1.66
CA PRO A 88 -39.03 -18.75 -1.55
C PRO A 88 -38.52 -17.57 -2.38
N PHE A 89 -39.41 -16.97 -3.18
CA PHE A 89 -39.21 -15.69 -3.89
C PHE A 89 -38.44 -14.64 -3.05
N MET A 90 -38.63 -14.67 -1.73
CA MET A 90 -37.96 -13.82 -0.75
C MET A 90 -36.43 -13.94 -0.74
N TRP A 91 -35.84 -15.13 -0.93
CA TRP A 91 -34.38 -15.31 -0.91
C TRP A 91 -33.70 -14.72 -2.15
N SER A 92 -34.32 -14.87 -3.32
CA SER A 92 -33.77 -14.29 -4.54
C SER A 92 -33.81 -12.76 -4.52
N LEU A 93 -34.86 -12.16 -3.96
CA LEU A 93 -34.91 -10.71 -3.74
C LEU A 93 -33.83 -10.24 -2.77
N LEU A 94 -33.54 -11.02 -1.73
CA LEU A 94 -32.51 -10.72 -0.75
C LEU A 94 -31.11 -10.77 -1.39
N ASP A 95 -30.82 -11.76 -2.23
CA ASP A 95 -29.55 -11.84 -2.97
C ASP A 95 -29.36 -10.66 -3.93
N ILE A 96 -30.40 -10.28 -4.69
CA ILE A 96 -30.38 -9.10 -5.56
C ILE A 96 -30.17 -7.83 -4.74
N SER A 97 -30.85 -7.71 -3.60
CA SER A 97 -30.72 -6.55 -2.70
C SER A 97 -29.30 -6.44 -2.16
N PHE A 98 -28.66 -7.54 -1.74
CA PHE A 98 -27.27 -7.53 -1.30
C PHE A 98 -26.30 -7.18 -2.42
N ALA A 99 -26.50 -7.67 -3.64
CA ALA A 99 -25.68 -7.29 -4.78
C ALA A 99 -25.76 -5.77 -5.05
N ILE A 100 -26.97 -5.20 -5.02
CA ILE A 100 -27.20 -3.77 -5.22
C ILE A 100 -26.59 -2.95 -4.07
N ILE A 101 -26.83 -3.33 -2.81
CA ILE A 101 -26.28 -2.64 -1.64
C ILE A 101 -24.75 -2.68 -1.66
N SER A 102 -24.17 -3.84 -1.97
CA SER A 102 -22.71 -3.99 -2.10
C SER A 102 -22.14 -3.07 -3.17
N LEU A 103 -22.78 -3.01 -4.34
CA LEU A 103 -22.37 -2.13 -5.45
C LEU A 103 -22.47 -0.65 -5.07
N LEU A 104 -23.58 -0.24 -4.45
CA LEU A 104 -23.78 1.16 -4.04
C LEU A 104 -22.74 1.58 -2.99
N LEU A 105 -22.49 0.73 -2.00
CA LEU A 105 -21.59 1.09 -0.92
C LEU A 105 -20.12 1.07 -1.35
N SER A 106 -19.71 0.08 -2.15
CA SER A 106 -18.36 0.05 -2.70
C SER A 106 -18.09 1.25 -3.61
N THR A 107 -19.08 1.64 -4.43
CA THR A 107 -19.01 2.84 -5.27
C THR A 107 -18.94 4.10 -4.43
N ALA A 108 -19.74 4.22 -3.36
CA ALA A 108 -19.72 5.37 -2.46
C ALA A 108 -18.36 5.54 -1.77
N ILE A 109 -17.76 4.46 -1.28
CA ILE A 109 -16.43 4.48 -0.62
C ILE A 109 -15.34 4.83 -1.62
N ALA A 110 -15.45 4.34 -2.86
CA ALA A 110 -14.50 4.68 -3.91
C ALA A 110 -14.61 6.16 -4.32
N ILE A 111 -15.83 6.69 -4.47
CA ILE A 111 -16.07 8.13 -4.71
C ILE A 111 -15.52 8.97 -3.55
N PHE A 112 -15.78 8.58 -2.31
CA PHE A 112 -15.22 9.26 -1.13
C PHE A 112 -13.70 9.31 -1.17
N THR A 113 -13.05 8.21 -1.56
CA THR A 113 -11.59 8.15 -1.73
C THR A 113 -11.11 9.09 -2.84
N VAL A 114 -11.78 9.11 -3.99
CA VAL A 114 -11.48 10.01 -5.11
C VAL A 114 -11.59 11.48 -4.69
N VAL A 115 -12.64 11.84 -3.94
CA VAL A 115 -12.86 13.20 -3.45
C VAL A 115 -11.78 13.62 -2.43
N ASN A 116 -11.44 12.74 -1.49
CA ASN A 116 -10.42 13.04 -0.47
C ASN A 116 -9.02 13.10 -1.06
N CYS A 117 -8.72 12.29 -2.07
CA CYS A 117 -7.41 12.23 -2.72
C CYS A 117 -7.31 13.12 -3.98
N LYS A 118 -8.24 14.06 -4.20
CA LYS A 118 -8.26 14.93 -5.39
C LYS A 118 -6.99 15.75 -5.61
N ASN A 119 -6.21 15.97 -4.56
CA ASN A 119 -4.98 16.75 -4.61
C ASN A 119 -3.74 15.95 -5.01
N THR A 120 -3.87 14.61 -5.13
CA THR A 120 -2.77 13.69 -5.45
C THR A 120 -3.16 12.90 -6.70
N LEU A 121 -2.76 13.40 -7.87
CA LEU A 121 -3.14 12.84 -9.16
C LEU A 121 -2.87 11.31 -9.30
N PRO A 122 -1.73 10.76 -8.83
CA PRO A 122 -1.48 9.32 -8.86
C PRO A 122 -2.55 8.51 -8.11
N LEU A 123 -2.91 8.94 -6.89
CA LEU A 123 -3.90 8.27 -6.06
C LEU A 123 -5.32 8.43 -6.60
N LEU A 124 -5.62 9.58 -7.21
CA LEU A 124 -6.88 9.83 -7.90
C LEU A 124 -7.10 8.83 -9.04
N PHE A 125 -6.10 8.64 -9.88
CA PHE A 125 -6.15 7.70 -11.01
C PHE A 125 -6.35 6.25 -10.56
N ILE A 126 -5.61 5.83 -9.52
CA ILE A 126 -5.80 4.49 -8.93
C ILE A 126 -7.21 4.36 -8.32
N GLY A 127 -7.71 5.40 -7.66
CA GLY A 127 -9.07 5.43 -7.10
C GLY A 127 -10.15 5.27 -8.18
N ILE A 128 -10.03 5.99 -9.30
CA ILE A 128 -10.94 5.86 -10.45
C ILE A 128 -10.91 4.43 -11.00
N TRP A 129 -9.72 3.87 -11.19
CA TRP A 129 -9.58 2.50 -11.68
C TRP A 129 -10.23 1.46 -10.75
N LYS A 130 -9.97 1.53 -9.45
CA LYS A 130 -10.60 0.62 -8.47
C LYS A 130 -12.11 0.81 -8.42
N THR A 131 -12.61 2.03 -8.63
CA THR A 131 -14.05 2.29 -8.79
C THR A 131 -14.61 1.54 -10.00
N SER A 132 -13.95 1.59 -11.16
CA SER A 132 -14.37 0.86 -12.35
C SER A 132 -14.40 -0.65 -12.14
N ILE A 133 -13.38 -1.22 -11.46
CA ILE A 133 -13.35 -2.65 -11.08
C ILE A 133 -14.53 -2.99 -10.18
N SER A 134 -14.80 -2.14 -9.19
CA SER A 134 -15.88 -2.36 -8.23
C SER A 134 -17.26 -2.34 -8.90
N ILE A 135 -17.49 -1.36 -9.79
CA ILE A 135 -18.72 -1.27 -10.58
C ILE A 135 -18.89 -2.51 -11.46
N LEU A 136 -17.82 -2.93 -12.14
CA LEU A 136 -17.86 -4.14 -12.96
C LEU A 136 -18.20 -5.37 -12.14
N ASN A 137 -17.55 -5.57 -10.98
CA ASN A 137 -17.79 -6.73 -10.13
C ASN A 137 -19.22 -6.75 -9.58
N GLY A 138 -19.69 -5.64 -9.00
CA GLY A 138 -21.06 -5.54 -8.47
C GLY A 138 -22.12 -5.65 -9.56
N GLY A 139 -21.88 -5.05 -10.73
CA GLY A 139 -22.75 -5.18 -11.90
C GLY A 139 -22.83 -6.62 -12.43
N THR A 140 -21.70 -7.33 -12.45
CA THR A 140 -21.65 -8.75 -12.83
C THR A 140 -22.43 -9.61 -11.86
N ALA A 141 -22.26 -9.42 -10.54
CA ALA A 141 -22.99 -10.17 -9.52
C ALA A 141 -24.50 -9.90 -9.60
N ALA A 142 -24.91 -8.64 -9.76
CA ALA A 142 -26.31 -8.25 -9.91
C ALA A 142 -26.93 -8.84 -11.19
N TYR A 143 -26.20 -8.79 -12.31
CA TYR A 143 -26.66 -9.38 -13.57
C TYR A 143 -26.82 -10.89 -13.46
N VAL A 144 -25.83 -11.61 -12.92
CA VAL A 144 -25.91 -13.06 -12.74
C VAL A 144 -27.14 -13.39 -11.93
N THR A 145 -27.35 -12.73 -10.79
CA THR A 145 -28.52 -12.97 -9.93
C THR A 145 -29.84 -12.68 -10.66
N TYR A 146 -29.90 -11.59 -11.43
CA TYR A 146 -31.06 -11.26 -12.26
C TYR A 146 -31.32 -12.31 -13.36
N ALA A 147 -30.28 -12.76 -14.05
CA ALA A 147 -30.38 -13.79 -15.08
C ALA A 147 -30.87 -15.11 -14.49
N LEU A 148 -30.39 -15.47 -13.28
CA LEU A 148 -30.86 -16.65 -12.57
C LEU A 148 -32.35 -16.52 -12.17
N PHE A 149 -32.81 -15.31 -11.85
CA PHE A 149 -34.21 -15.03 -11.49
C PHE A 149 -35.18 -15.15 -12.69
N ARG A 150 -34.77 -14.73 -13.89
CA ARG A 150 -35.66 -14.60 -15.06
C ARG A 150 -36.12 -15.94 -15.67
N SER A 151 -35.72 -17.10 -15.16
CA SER A 151 -36.04 -18.44 -15.71
C SER A 151 -35.58 -18.70 -17.16
N ASP A 152 -35.07 -17.71 -17.89
CA ASP A 152 -34.54 -17.83 -19.25
C ASP A 152 -33.13 -18.47 -19.29
N TYR A 153 -32.65 -19.01 -18.17
CA TYR A 153 -31.33 -19.61 -18.03
C TYR A 153 -31.32 -21.04 -18.56
N ASN A 154 -30.56 -21.26 -19.63
CA ASN A 154 -30.19 -22.59 -20.11
C ASN A 154 -28.93 -23.06 -19.36
N PRO A 155 -28.97 -24.13 -18.55
CA PRO A 155 -27.81 -24.62 -17.80
C PRO A 155 -26.65 -25.08 -18.69
N ASP A 156 -26.94 -25.40 -19.95
CA ASP A 156 -25.94 -25.84 -20.92
C ASP A 156 -25.20 -24.65 -21.57
N GLU A 157 -25.76 -23.43 -21.48
CA GLU A 157 -25.07 -22.22 -21.91
C GLU A 157 -24.26 -21.60 -20.75
N PRO A 158 -22.96 -21.31 -20.94
CA PRO A 158 -22.21 -20.56 -19.95
C PRO A 158 -22.89 -19.22 -19.71
N ILE A 159 -23.22 -18.92 -18.45
CA ILE A 159 -23.89 -17.64 -18.09
C ILE A 159 -23.06 -16.43 -18.58
N TRP A 160 -21.76 -16.66 -18.68
CA TRP A 160 -20.76 -15.73 -19.15
C TRP A 160 -20.83 -15.46 -20.64
N ASP A 161 -21.25 -16.39 -21.49
CA ASP A 161 -21.34 -16.11 -22.93
C ASP A 161 -22.50 -15.16 -23.23
N ARG A 162 -23.55 -15.11 -22.40
CA ARG A 162 -24.61 -14.10 -22.49
C ARG A 162 -24.19 -12.75 -21.90
N PHE A 163 -23.46 -12.76 -20.79
CA PHE A 163 -23.00 -11.52 -20.15
C PHE A 163 -21.83 -10.85 -20.90
N PHE A 164 -20.85 -11.65 -21.34
CA PHE A 164 -19.73 -11.21 -22.17
C PHE A 164 -20.07 -11.19 -23.66
N GLY A 165 -21.18 -11.80 -24.10
CA GLY A 165 -21.72 -11.68 -25.46
C GLY A 165 -22.04 -10.23 -25.84
N THR A 166 -22.27 -9.37 -24.85
CA THR A 166 -21.95 -7.94 -24.97
C THR A 166 -20.43 -7.74 -24.92
N HIS A 167 -19.73 -8.18 -25.97
CA HIS A 167 -18.27 -8.10 -26.15
C HIS A 167 -17.72 -6.67 -26.05
N VAL A 168 -18.60 -5.67 -25.96
CA VAL A 168 -18.28 -4.26 -25.83
C VAL A 168 -18.12 -3.85 -24.37
N LEU A 169 -18.94 -4.37 -23.43
CA LEU A 169 -19.07 -3.76 -22.10
C LEU A 169 -17.82 -3.93 -21.24
N ILE A 170 -17.23 -5.13 -21.18
CA ILE A 170 -16.00 -5.35 -20.39
C ILE A 170 -14.81 -4.59 -20.97
N PRO A 171 -14.49 -4.66 -22.27
CA PRO A 171 -13.41 -3.84 -22.83
C PRO A 171 -13.66 -2.34 -22.64
N LEU A 172 -14.90 -1.87 -22.81
CA LEU A 172 -15.26 -0.46 -22.70
C LEU A 172 -15.11 0.09 -21.27
N LEU A 173 -15.44 -0.70 -20.23
CA LEU A 173 -15.32 -0.27 -18.83
C LEU A 173 -13.95 -0.58 -18.22
N CYS A 174 -13.36 -1.75 -18.50
CA CYS A 174 -12.10 -2.15 -17.91
C CYS A 174 -10.88 -1.47 -18.54
N LEU A 175 -10.81 -1.35 -19.88
CA LEU A 175 -9.57 -0.90 -20.51
C LEU A 175 -9.26 0.57 -20.22
N PRO A 176 -10.23 1.52 -20.31
CA PRO A 176 -9.95 2.91 -19.95
C PRO A 176 -9.62 3.06 -18.46
N GLY A 177 -10.38 2.38 -17.59
CA GLY A 177 -10.14 2.38 -16.16
C GLY A 177 -8.74 1.86 -15.82
N MET A 178 -8.34 0.74 -16.42
CA MET A 178 -7.02 0.14 -16.23
C MET A 178 -5.91 1.03 -16.77
N GLY A 179 -6.08 1.64 -17.95
CA GLY A 179 -5.10 2.57 -18.51
C GLY A 179 -4.85 3.76 -17.58
N ILE A 180 -5.93 4.37 -17.07
CA ILE A 180 -5.84 5.47 -16.10
C ILE A 180 -5.17 5.00 -14.81
N GLY A 181 -5.61 3.87 -14.24
CA GLY A 181 -5.06 3.33 -13.02
C GLY A 181 -3.57 2.99 -13.11
N LEU A 182 -3.17 2.33 -14.20
CA LEU A 182 -1.78 1.99 -14.47
C LEU A 182 -0.92 3.25 -14.62
N ALA A 183 -1.42 4.29 -15.29
CA ALA A 183 -0.72 5.58 -15.34
C ALA A 183 -0.51 6.15 -13.93
N GLY A 184 -1.52 6.07 -13.05
CA GLY A 184 -1.40 6.45 -11.64
C GLY A 184 -0.34 5.66 -10.89
N VAL A 185 -0.29 4.33 -11.05
CA VAL A 185 0.74 3.48 -10.44
C VAL A 185 2.13 3.82 -10.97
N ILE A 186 2.29 4.03 -12.28
CA ILE A 186 3.57 4.39 -12.90
C ILE A 186 4.07 5.73 -12.36
N MET A 187 3.20 6.75 -12.26
CA MET A 187 3.58 8.03 -11.67
C MET A 187 4.09 7.86 -10.23
N LEU A 188 3.38 7.08 -9.41
CA LEU A 188 3.78 6.81 -8.03
C LEU A 188 5.12 6.06 -7.93
N VAL A 189 5.37 5.15 -8.88
CA VAL A 189 6.64 4.41 -8.99
C VAL A 189 7.79 5.34 -9.39
N ILE A 190 7.58 6.23 -10.36
CA ILE A 190 8.57 7.21 -10.80
C ILE A 190 8.94 8.13 -9.63
N ASP A 191 7.95 8.70 -8.94
CA ASP A 191 8.17 9.59 -7.80
C ASP A 191 8.91 8.91 -6.64
N SER A 192 8.80 7.58 -6.54
CA SER A 192 9.40 6.79 -5.46
C SER A 192 10.63 5.99 -5.89
N TRP A 193 11.06 6.11 -7.15
CA TRP A 193 12.03 5.23 -7.79
C TRP A 193 13.41 5.32 -7.14
N ASP A 194 13.91 6.54 -6.99
CA ASP A 194 15.23 6.80 -6.41
C ASP A 194 15.23 6.56 -4.90
N THR A 195 14.12 6.88 -4.24
CA THR A 195 13.96 6.82 -2.79
C THR A 195 13.86 5.39 -2.25
N SER A 196 13.25 4.46 -2.99
CA SER A 196 12.94 3.11 -2.47
C SER A 196 13.53 1.99 -3.34
N ARG A 197 14.55 1.31 -2.80
CA ARG A 197 15.10 0.08 -3.42
C ARG A 197 14.04 -1.02 -3.54
N SER A 198 13.13 -1.12 -2.58
CA SER A 198 12.07 -2.15 -2.57
C SER A 198 11.11 -1.99 -3.75
N ILE A 199 10.76 -0.75 -4.10
CA ILE A 199 9.88 -0.47 -5.25
C ILE A 199 10.56 -0.91 -6.54
N ARG A 200 11.86 -0.60 -6.72
CA ARG A 200 12.63 -1.04 -7.90
C ARG A 200 12.62 -2.55 -8.07
N ILE A 201 12.92 -3.28 -6.99
CA ILE A 201 12.91 -4.76 -7.01
C ILE A 201 11.51 -5.28 -7.35
N LEU A 202 10.46 -4.74 -6.74
CA LEU A 202 9.08 -5.10 -7.01
C LEU A 202 8.71 -4.85 -8.49
N THR A 203 9.02 -3.67 -9.02
CA THR A 203 8.76 -3.31 -10.42
C THR A 203 9.46 -4.25 -11.38
N PHE A 204 10.74 -4.59 -11.14
CA PHE A 204 11.46 -5.56 -11.98
C PHE A 204 10.84 -6.96 -11.92
N ALA A 205 10.43 -7.42 -10.72
CA ALA A 205 9.80 -8.72 -10.55
C ALA A 205 8.46 -8.79 -11.31
N PHE A 206 7.58 -7.81 -11.14
CA PHE A 206 6.29 -7.78 -11.83
C PHE A 206 6.41 -7.53 -13.34
N SER A 207 7.34 -6.68 -13.78
CA SER A 207 7.56 -6.43 -15.21
C SER A 207 8.15 -7.65 -15.92
N SER A 208 9.03 -8.40 -15.26
CA SER A 208 9.57 -9.65 -15.82
C SER A 208 8.52 -10.75 -15.87
N ALA A 209 7.68 -10.89 -14.84
CA ALA A 209 6.53 -11.79 -14.86
C ALA A 209 5.56 -11.45 -15.99
N LEU A 210 5.17 -10.18 -16.11
CA LEU A 210 4.27 -9.71 -17.17
C LEU A 210 4.89 -9.89 -18.57
N GLY A 211 6.18 -9.60 -18.73
CA GLY A 211 6.89 -9.82 -19.99
C GLY A 211 6.95 -11.30 -20.38
N LEU A 212 7.19 -12.18 -19.40
CA LEU A 212 7.15 -13.63 -19.59
C LEU A 212 5.75 -14.09 -20.02
N GLU A 213 4.69 -13.60 -19.38
CA GLU A 213 3.30 -13.90 -19.73
C GLU A 213 2.96 -13.43 -21.15
N LEU A 214 3.32 -12.20 -21.52
CA LEU A 214 3.05 -11.63 -22.83
C LEU A 214 3.80 -12.34 -23.96
N ILE A 215 4.95 -12.98 -23.68
CA ILE A 215 5.74 -13.69 -24.69
C ILE A 215 5.39 -15.19 -24.70
N LEU A 216 5.42 -15.87 -23.55
CA LEU A 216 5.25 -17.32 -23.49
C LEU A 216 3.80 -17.74 -23.73
N LEU A 217 2.81 -16.99 -23.23
CA LEU A 217 1.42 -17.42 -23.36
C LEU A 217 0.97 -17.46 -24.83
N PRO A 218 1.23 -16.43 -25.68
CA PRO A 218 0.90 -16.52 -27.09
C PRO A 218 1.65 -17.65 -27.81
N ILE A 219 2.92 -17.90 -27.48
CA ILE A 219 3.70 -19.00 -28.06
C ILE A 219 3.07 -20.34 -27.71
N LEU A 220 2.79 -20.59 -26.42
CA LEU A 220 2.19 -21.84 -25.96
C LEU A 220 0.81 -22.07 -26.58
N LEU A 221 -0.03 -21.02 -26.66
CA LEU A 221 -1.35 -21.10 -27.28
C LEU A 221 -1.26 -21.34 -28.79
N THR A 222 -0.30 -20.70 -29.48
CA THR A 222 -0.05 -20.92 -30.91
C THR A 222 0.38 -22.36 -31.18
N VAL A 223 1.31 -22.88 -30.39
CA VAL A 223 1.76 -24.28 -30.48
C VAL A 223 0.62 -25.24 -30.18
N TYR A 224 -0.13 -25.02 -29.10
CA TYR A 224 -1.28 -25.85 -28.73
C TYR A 224 -2.34 -25.86 -29.84
N GLY A 225 -2.69 -24.69 -30.39
CA GLY A 225 -3.62 -24.57 -31.51
C GLY A 225 -3.12 -25.29 -32.75
N TYR A 226 -1.83 -25.15 -33.08
CA TYR A 226 -1.21 -25.85 -34.22
C TYR A 226 -1.25 -27.38 -34.08
N CYS A 227 -1.03 -27.89 -32.85
CA CYS A 227 -1.04 -29.33 -32.56
C CYS A 227 -2.45 -29.94 -32.52
N THR A 228 -3.47 -29.15 -32.17
CA THR A 228 -4.85 -29.65 -31.97
C THR A 228 -5.79 -29.38 -33.14
N ALA A 229 -5.46 -28.45 -34.05
CA ALA A 229 -6.31 -28.09 -35.17
C ALA A 229 -6.30 -29.13 -36.30
N ASP A 230 -7.49 -29.64 -36.64
CA ASP A 230 -7.71 -30.45 -37.84
C ASP A 230 -7.51 -29.61 -39.11
N ARG A 231 -7.08 -30.24 -40.21
CA ARG A 231 -6.46 -29.59 -41.39
C ARG A 231 -7.32 -28.49 -42.02
N ASP A 232 -8.65 -28.63 -41.96
CA ASP A 232 -9.61 -27.70 -42.57
C ASP A 232 -10.06 -26.57 -41.62
N SER A 233 -9.82 -26.70 -40.29
CA SER A 233 -10.15 -25.66 -39.29
C SER A 233 -9.04 -24.62 -39.06
N LYS A 234 -7.85 -24.84 -39.64
CA LYS A 234 -6.62 -24.06 -39.35
C LYS A 234 -6.70 -22.57 -39.70
N TRP A 235 -7.56 -22.20 -40.65
CA TRP A 235 -7.71 -20.82 -41.11
C TRP A 235 -8.67 -20.00 -40.22
N GLU A 236 -9.79 -20.58 -39.78
CA GLU A 236 -10.73 -19.91 -38.88
C GLU A 236 -10.21 -19.89 -37.43
N LEU A 237 -9.53 -20.96 -36.99
CA LEU A 237 -8.85 -20.98 -35.69
C LEU A 237 -7.72 -19.95 -35.63
N GLY A 238 -7.07 -19.62 -36.75
CA GLY A 238 -6.03 -18.58 -36.83
C GLY A 238 -6.57 -17.15 -36.64
N GLN A 239 -7.76 -16.85 -37.16
CA GLN A 239 -8.39 -15.54 -36.99
C GLN A 239 -9.10 -15.37 -35.63
N LEU A 240 -9.73 -16.44 -35.11
CA LEU A 240 -10.34 -16.42 -33.78
C LEU A 240 -9.30 -16.52 -32.65
N SER A 241 -8.18 -17.24 -32.84
CA SER A 241 -7.13 -17.34 -31.81
C SER A 241 -6.35 -16.04 -31.60
N GLY A 242 -6.19 -15.21 -32.65
CA GLY A 242 -5.54 -13.91 -32.54
C GLY A 242 -6.33 -12.86 -31.75
N PHE A 243 -7.66 -13.01 -31.64
CA PHE A 243 -8.55 -12.00 -31.03
C PHE A 243 -9.31 -12.51 -29.79
N PHE A 244 -9.64 -13.82 -29.69
CA PHE A 244 -10.57 -14.37 -28.68
C PHE A 244 -9.98 -15.44 -27.74
N LEU A 245 -8.86 -16.09 -28.07
CA LEU A 245 -8.13 -16.93 -27.11
C LEU A 245 -7.48 -16.20 -25.90
N PRO A 246 -7.34 -14.85 -25.82
CA PRO A 246 -6.70 -14.20 -24.68
C PRO A 246 -7.65 -13.97 -23.49
N THR A 247 -8.86 -14.52 -23.42
CA THR A 247 -9.73 -14.26 -22.23
C THR A 247 -9.13 -14.77 -20.91
N ALA A 248 -8.44 -15.91 -20.91
CA ALA A 248 -7.72 -16.37 -19.72
C ALA A 248 -6.40 -15.59 -19.50
N GLY A 249 -5.66 -15.32 -20.56
CA GLY A 249 -4.43 -14.53 -20.50
C GLY A 249 -4.64 -13.10 -20.04
N ASN A 250 -5.71 -12.46 -20.50
CA ASN A 250 -6.12 -11.11 -20.09
C ASN A 250 -6.50 -11.07 -18.61
N ILE A 251 -7.13 -12.12 -18.07
CA ILE A 251 -7.42 -12.19 -16.63
C ILE A 251 -6.12 -12.27 -15.82
N ILE A 252 -5.14 -13.06 -16.26
CA ILE A 252 -3.85 -13.17 -15.58
C ILE A 252 -3.10 -11.84 -15.64
N ILE A 253 -2.96 -11.24 -16.83
CA ILE A 253 -2.34 -9.92 -17.01
C ILE A 253 -3.02 -8.87 -16.12
N PHE A 254 -4.35 -8.87 -16.11
CA PHE A 254 -5.13 -7.94 -15.30
C PHE A 254 -4.88 -8.16 -13.80
N ALA A 255 -4.86 -9.43 -13.36
CA ALA A 255 -4.55 -9.78 -11.98
C ALA A 255 -3.13 -9.33 -11.59
N THR A 256 -2.14 -9.58 -12.45
CA THR A 256 -0.76 -9.15 -12.26
C THR A 256 -0.65 -7.63 -12.07
N VAL A 257 -1.34 -6.85 -12.91
CA VAL A 257 -1.35 -5.37 -12.83
C VAL A 257 -2.04 -4.88 -11.56
N VAL A 258 -3.17 -5.48 -11.18
CA VAL A 258 -3.91 -5.14 -9.94
C VAL A 258 -3.08 -5.45 -8.70
N PHE A 259 -2.46 -6.64 -8.64
CA PHE A 259 -1.59 -7.01 -7.53
C PHE A 259 -0.38 -6.08 -7.44
N TYR A 260 0.24 -5.76 -8.58
CA TYR A 260 1.34 -4.80 -8.62
C TYR A 260 0.96 -3.47 -7.98
N ALA A 261 -0.21 -2.93 -8.32
CA ALA A 261 -0.71 -1.68 -7.76
C ALA A 261 -0.87 -1.73 -6.22
N ASP A 262 -1.42 -2.84 -5.70
CA ASP A 262 -1.59 -3.02 -4.25
C ASP A 262 -0.26 -3.07 -3.51
N TRP A 263 0.73 -3.77 -4.05
CA TRP A 263 2.07 -3.88 -3.45
C TRP A 263 2.87 -2.58 -3.56
N VAL A 264 2.75 -1.86 -4.67
CA VAL A 264 3.37 -0.53 -4.85
C VAL A 264 2.83 0.44 -3.80
N LEU A 265 1.50 0.48 -3.60
CA LEU A 265 0.89 1.31 -2.55
C LEU A 265 1.37 0.89 -1.15
N ALA A 266 1.43 -0.42 -0.87
CA ALA A 266 1.95 -0.93 0.41
C ALA A 266 3.40 -0.48 0.69
N LEU A 267 4.26 -0.49 -0.33
CA LEU A 267 5.65 -0.07 -0.19
C LEU A 267 5.80 1.45 -0.05
N VAL A 268 5.02 2.22 -0.80
CA VAL A 268 5.04 3.70 -0.71
C VAL A 268 4.51 4.18 0.64
N THR A 269 3.51 3.50 1.19
CA THR A 269 2.95 3.81 2.51
C THR A 269 3.81 3.33 3.67
N GLY A 270 4.76 2.40 3.44
CA GLY A 270 5.40 1.67 4.52
C GLY A 270 4.45 0.75 5.30
N ASN A 271 3.28 0.44 4.73
CA ASN A 271 2.23 -0.35 5.36
C ASN A 271 1.88 -1.55 4.48
N LEU A 272 2.66 -2.62 4.63
CA LEU A 272 2.52 -3.84 3.84
C LEU A 272 1.16 -4.52 4.02
N LEU A 273 0.63 -4.50 5.24
CA LEU A 273 -0.64 -5.13 5.54
C LEU A 273 -1.80 -4.40 4.85
N GLY A 274 -1.65 -3.09 4.64
CA GLY A 274 -2.68 -2.24 4.07
C GLY A 274 -3.77 -1.88 5.07
N THR A 275 -3.47 -1.93 6.37
CA THR A 275 -4.42 -1.53 7.42
C THR A 275 -4.61 -0.01 7.43
N PRO A 276 -5.83 0.48 7.59
CA PRO A 276 -6.08 1.91 7.65
C PRO A 276 -5.39 2.52 8.88
N SER A 277 -4.87 3.74 8.75
CA SER A 277 -4.40 4.53 9.90
C SER A 277 -5.41 5.64 10.21
N GLY A 278 -5.69 5.87 11.50
CA GLY A 278 -6.53 6.98 11.96
C GLY A 278 -8.04 6.84 11.70
N ASP A 279 -8.69 7.99 11.48
CA ASP A 279 -10.16 8.16 11.51
C ASP A 279 -10.91 7.43 10.39
N VAL A 280 -10.21 7.06 9.31
CA VAL A 280 -10.77 6.28 8.20
C VAL A 280 -10.84 4.78 8.48
N ALA A 281 -10.33 4.31 9.63
CA ALA A 281 -10.34 2.89 9.98
C ALA A 281 -11.75 2.29 10.01
N ALA A 282 -12.73 3.02 10.56
CA ALA A 282 -14.11 2.55 10.61
C ALA A 282 -14.69 2.34 9.19
N LEU A 283 -14.50 3.31 8.29
CA LEU A 283 -14.95 3.20 6.90
C LEU A 283 -14.28 2.06 6.15
N TYR A 284 -12.97 1.87 6.38
CA TYR A 284 -12.20 0.77 5.81
C TYR A 284 -12.71 -0.60 6.30
N TRP A 285 -12.87 -0.79 7.60
CA TRP A 285 -13.34 -2.07 8.15
C TRP A 285 -14.78 -2.37 7.73
N ASN A 286 -15.62 -1.33 7.63
CA ASN A 286 -16.96 -1.46 7.06
C ASN A 286 -16.88 -1.87 5.58
N SER A 287 -16.00 -1.29 4.76
CA SER A 287 -15.84 -1.70 3.36
C SER A 287 -15.50 -3.19 3.22
N LEU A 288 -14.66 -3.69 4.12
CA LEU A 288 -14.26 -5.09 4.17
C LEU A 288 -15.42 -5.99 4.62
N LEU A 289 -16.14 -5.56 5.67
CA LEU A 289 -17.31 -6.26 6.17
C LEU A 289 -18.43 -6.30 5.13
N ILE A 290 -18.67 -5.23 4.37
CA ILE A 290 -19.72 -5.24 3.35
C ILE A 290 -19.37 -6.16 2.19
N THR A 291 -18.12 -6.12 1.72
CA THR A 291 -17.63 -7.06 0.70
C THR A 291 -17.75 -8.51 1.18
N ARG A 292 -17.59 -8.73 2.49
CA ARG A 292 -17.80 -10.04 3.13
C ARG A 292 -19.28 -10.41 3.25
N THR A 293 -20.15 -9.50 3.69
CA THR A 293 -21.59 -9.78 3.89
C THR A 293 -22.34 -10.00 2.58
N SER A 294 -21.93 -9.39 1.47
CA SER A 294 -22.51 -9.72 0.16
C SER A 294 -22.09 -11.11 -0.35
N GLN A 295 -21.06 -11.71 0.24
CA GLN A 295 -20.66 -13.10 0.03
C GLN A 295 -21.21 -14.07 1.10
N GLU A 296 -21.60 -13.61 2.29
CA GLU A 296 -22.00 -14.47 3.41
C GLU A 296 -23.53 -14.58 3.57
N ASN A 297 -24.13 -15.55 2.85
CA ASN A 297 -25.29 -16.32 3.31
C ASN A 297 -25.32 -17.68 2.58
N PRO A 298 -25.48 -18.87 3.22
CA PRO A 298 -24.93 -19.39 4.48
C PRO A 298 -23.62 -20.17 4.21
N PHE A 299 -22.44 -19.54 4.31
CA PHE A 299 -21.16 -20.17 3.96
C PHE A 299 -19.98 -19.70 4.85
N ALA A 300 -20.24 -19.40 6.13
CA ALA A 300 -19.31 -18.69 7.02
C ALA A 300 -18.13 -19.52 7.61
N ASN A 301 -18.13 -20.85 7.53
CA ASN A 301 -17.19 -21.68 8.31
C ASN A 301 -15.89 -22.10 7.61
N MET A 302 -15.64 -21.69 6.36
CA MET A 302 -14.53 -22.28 5.57
C MET A 302 -13.59 -21.26 4.90
N LEU A 303 -13.71 -19.96 5.22
CA LEU A 303 -12.66 -18.98 4.90
C LEU A 303 -11.35 -19.28 5.67
N LEU A 304 -11.42 -19.91 6.85
CA LEU A 304 -10.23 -20.32 7.62
C LEU A 304 -9.31 -21.31 6.88
N SER A 305 -9.80 -22.12 5.93
CA SER A 305 -8.97 -23.13 5.25
C SER A 305 -8.33 -22.65 3.95
N SER A 306 -8.95 -21.72 3.22
CA SER A 306 -8.35 -21.07 2.03
C SER A 306 -7.52 -19.84 2.38
N ILE A 307 -7.71 -19.27 3.58
CA ILE A 307 -6.75 -18.33 4.19
C ILE A 307 -5.44 -19.05 4.54
N PHE A 308 -5.39 -20.36 4.79
CA PHE A 308 -4.15 -20.99 5.28
C PHE A 308 -2.93 -20.91 4.34
N PRO A 309 -3.01 -21.17 3.02
CA PRO A 309 -1.86 -21.00 2.12
C PRO A 309 -1.54 -19.52 1.81
N ILE A 310 -2.56 -18.66 1.73
CA ILE A 310 -2.38 -17.23 1.47
C ILE A 310 -1.85 -16.52 2.71
N ALA A 311 -2.38 -16.80 3.89
CA ALA A 311 -1.84 -16.40 5.17
C ALA A 311 -0.51 -17.09 5.47
N ALA A 312 -0.19 -18.27 4.97
CA ALA A 312 1.16 -18.82 5.07
C ALA A 312 2.14 -18.06 4.18
N PHE A 313 1.77 -17.69 2.94
CA PHE A 313 2.60 -16.87 2.07
C PHE A 313 2.75 -15.43 2.60
N THR A 314 1.65 -14.86 3.08
CA THR A 314 1.60 -13.53 3.69
C THR A 314 2.26 -13.51 5.07
N ALA A 315 2.13 -14.56 5.88
CA ALA A 315 2.87 -14.70 7.13
C ALA A 315 4.33 -15.07 6.86
N TYR A 316 4.68 -15.70 5.74
CA TYR A 316 6.07 -15.93 5.38
C TYR A 316 6.75 -14.59 5.02
N PHE A 317 6.14 -13.78 4.14
CA PHE A 317 6.68 -12.45 3.82
C PHE A 317 6.52 -11.45 4.97
N GLY A 318 5.40 -11.51 5.69
CA GLY A 318 5.10 -10.71 6.87
C GLY A 318 5.98 -11.06 8.06
N ALA A 319 6.28 -12.35 8.30
CA ALA A 319 7.24 -12.78 9.34
C ALA A 319 8.68 -12.54 8.90
N ALA A 320 9.03 -12.72 7.62
CA ALA A 320 10.35 -12.33 7.12
C ALA A 320 10.59 -10.81 7.25
N TYR A 321 9.53 -10.01 7.12
CA TYR A 321 9.60 -8.55 7.32
C TYR A 321 9.51 -8.14 8.79
N ALA A 322 8.66 -8.81 9.60
CA ALA A 322 8.55 -8.57 11.04
C ALA A 322 9.80 -9.02 11.81
N GLN A 323 10.49 -10.06 11.34
CA GLN A 323 11.82 -10.46 11.83
C GLN A 323 12.91 -9.42 11.52
N ALA A 324 12.65 -8.45 10.65
CA ALA A 324 13.59 -7.37 10.35
C ALA A 324 13.39 -6.11 11.23
N GLN A 325 12.32 -6.04 12.02
CA GLN A 325 12.05 -4.89 12.89
C GLN A 325 12.69 -5.07 14.27
N LEU A 326 13.34 -4.01 14.76
CA LEU A 326 13.90 -3.96 16.11
C LEU A 326 12.74 -3.92 17.12
N ALA A 327 12.78 -4.77 18.15
CA ALA A 327 11.79 -4.72 19.21
C ALA A 327 11.85 -3.35 19.94
N GLU A 328 10.71 -2.88 20.45
CA GLU A 328 10.70 -1.73 21.35
C GLU A 328 11.39 -2.10 22.67
N GLY A 329 12.15 -1.16 23.23
CA GLY A 329 12.87 -1.41 24.47
C GLY A 329 14.00 -0.42 24.72
N ARG A 330 14.80 -0.74 25.73
CA ARG A 330 15.96 0.07 26.13
C ARG A 330 17.24 -0.56 25.61
N TYR A 331 18.05 0.24 24.93
CA TYR A 331 19.24 -0.21 24.22
C TYR A 331 20.45 0.69 24.49
N ARG A 332 21.65 0.12 24.40
CA ARG A 332 22.87 0.85 24.04
C ARG A 332 23.06 0.75 22.54
N ILE A 333 23.26 1.90 21.90
CA ILE A 333 23.48 1.99 20.45
C ILE A 333 25.00 2.07 20.22
N LEU A 334 25.58 1.02 19.65
CA LEU A 334 27.02 0.87 19.50
C LEU A 334 27.46 1.00 18.04
N ASN A 335 28.62 1.57 17.76
CA ASN A 335 29.31 1.48 16.48
C ASN A 335 30.76 1.03 16.75
N GLY A 336 31.05 -0.25 16.48
CA GLY A 336 32.29 -0.87 16.95
C GLY A 336 32.34 -0.93 18.48
N VAL A 337 33.38 -0.35 19.08
CA VAL A 337 33.55 -0.26 20.55
C VAL A 337 32.95 1.00 21.16
N GLN A 338 32.48 1.94 20.34
CA GLN A 338 31.94 3.22 20.81
C GLN A 338 30.44 3.12 21.04
N SER A 339 29.94 3.73 22.11
CA SER A 339 28.53 3.87 22.43
C SER A 339 28.03 5.29 22.19
N ALA A 340 26.80 5.42 21.71
CA ALA A 340 26.11 6.70 21.57
C ALA A 340 25.72 7.22 22.95
N ARG A 341 26.12 8.45 23.27
CA ARG A 341 25.81 9.11 24.55
C ARG A 341 25.39 10.55 24.37
N SER A 342 24.54 11.02 25.26
CA SER A 342 24.07 12.40 25.31
C SER A 342 24.13 12.90 26.75
N PHE A 343 24.89 13.97 26.98
CA PHE A 343 25.00 14.61 28.29
C PHE A 343 24.15 15.88 28.33
N PRO A 344 23.47 16.18 29.46
CA PRO A 344 22.80 17.44 29.63
C PRO A 344 23.82 18.59 29.61
N SER A 345 23.45 19.71 29.00
CA SER A 345 24.20 20.96 29.18
C SER A 345 24.09 21.38 30.64
N GLY A 346 25.21 21.37 31.36
CA GLY A 346 25.23 21.57 32.82
C GLY A 346 24.42 22.80 33.25
N GLY A 347 23.31 22.56 33.94
CA GLY A 347 22.49 23.60 34.59
C GLY A 347 21.43 24.29 33.73
N GLN A 348 21.20 23.90 32.47
CA GLN A 348 20.13 24.51 31.68
C GLN A 348 18.77 23.82 31.89
N GLN A 349 17.82 24.54 32.46
CA GLN A 349 16.39 24.22 32.41
C GLN A 349 15.78 24.93 31.19
N GLY A 350 15.46 24.21 30.13
CA GLY A 350 14.86 24.79 28.92
C GLY A 350 14.81 23.82 27.74
N PRO A 351 14.28 24.26 26.57
CA PRO A 351 14.56 23.58 25.32
C PRO A 351 16.07 23.58 25.10
N PHE A 352 16.67 22.39 25.08
CA PHE A 352 18.10 22.24 24.85
C PHE A 352 18.30 21.28 23.69
N GLN A 353 19.33 21.58 22.90
CA GLN A 353 19.91 20.69 21.93
C GLN A 353 21.31 20.36 22.41
N VAL A 354 21.58 19.07 22.58
CA VAL A 354 22.87 18.57 23.02
C VAL A 354 23.41 17.58 22.01
N ASP A 355 24.72 17.54 21.86
CA ASP A 355 25.37 16.63 20.94
C ASP A 355 25.12 15.16 21.32
N ILE A 356 24.84 14.34 20.31
CA ILE A 356 25.01 12.89 20.43
C ILE A 356 26.44 12.57 20.02
N SER A 357 27.22 12.10 20.99
CA SER A 357 28.63 11.74 20.81
C SER A 357 28.80 10.23 20.83
N MET A 358 29.79 9.71 20.09
CA MET A 358 30.18 8.30 20.13
C MET A 358 31.52 8.19 20.86
N SER A 359 31.56 7.40 21.93
CA SER A 359 32.75 7.27 22.79
C SER A 359 32.91 5.84 23.33
N ASP A 360 34.15 5.44 23.59
CA ASP A 360 34.49 4.16 24.25
C ASP A 360 34.46 4.26 25.78
N GLN A 361 34.30 5.48 26.31
CA GLN A 361 34.19 5.71 27.75
C GLN A 361 32.77 5.46 28.24
N PHE A 362 32.64 4.52 29.19
CA PHE A 362 31.37 4.17 29.84
C PHE A 362 30.69 5.40 30.46
N ALA A 363 29.41 5.58 30.15
CA ALA A 363 28.61 6.74 30.56
C ALA A 363 27.31 6.40 31.34
N SER A 364 27.22 5.21 31.94
CA SER A 364 26.09 4.81 32.82
C SER A 364 24.71 4.97 32.15
N ILE A 365 23.84 5.85 32.66
CA ILE A 365 22.50 6.09 32.11
C ILE A 365 22.53 6.94 30.82
N TYR A 366 23.60 7.71 30.59
CA TYR A 366 23.71 8.62 29.45
C TYR A 366 23.99 7.89 28.11
N GLU A 367 24.35 6.61 28.15
CA GLU A 367 24.50 5.73 26.98
C GLU A 367 23.26 4.86 26.71
N GLN A 368 22.19 5.01 27.50
CA GLN A 368 20.96 4.24 27.38
C GLN A 368 19.89 5.02 26.61
N TRP A 369 19.26 4.35 25.65
CA TRP A 369 18.25 4.93 24.77
C TRP A 369 17.00 4.06 24.76
N ASP A 370 15.86 4.67 25.05
CA ASP A 370 14.55 4.09 24.87
C ASP A 370 14.15 4.21 23.38
N VAL A 371 13.90 3.08 22.74
CA VAL A 371 13.49 2.97 21.35
C VAL A 371 12.03 2.55 21.33
N VAL A 372 11.15 3.46 20.88
CA VAL A 372 9.69 3.31 20.92
C VAL A 372 9.12 3.54 19.53
N SER A 373 8.09 2.81 19.09
CA SER A 373 7.47 3.07 17.80
C SER A 373 6.83 4.45 17.76
N ASP A 374 6.93 5.12 16.62
CA ASP A 374 6.23 6.38 16.35
C ASP A 374 4.78 6.20 15.87
N GLY A 375 4.31 4.94 15.75
CA GLY A 375 3.00 4.57 15.22
C GLY A 375 2.84 4.68 13.70
N ASN A 376 3.86 5.15 12.98
CA ASN A 376 3.89 5.29 11.52
C ASN A 376 4.96 4.39 10.87
N GLY A 377 5.38 3.32 11.55
CA GLY A 377 6.38 2.36 11.07
C GLY A 377 7.84 2.79 11.29
N GLY A 378 8.07 3.93 11.97
CA GLY A 378 9.39 4.36 12.44
C GLY A 378 9.52 4.25 13.96
N TYR A 379 10.63 4.79 14.45
CA TYR A 379 11.01 4.77 15.85
C TYR A 379 11.40 6.16 16.34
N ILE A 380 11.07 6.43 17.59
CA ILE A 380 11.60 7.53 18.39
C ILE A 380 12.74 6.96 19.22
N ILE A 381 13.92 7.57 19.12
CA ILE A 381 15.09 7.21 19.91
C ILE A 381 15.25 8.29 20.99
N GLN A 382 15.00 7.95 22.26
CA GLN A 382 14.95 8.88 23.38
C GLN A 382 16.02 8.53 24.42
N SER A 383 16.81 9.51 24.86
CA SER A 383 17.80 9.30 25.92
C SER A 383 17.09 9.00 27.24
N ALA A 384 17.44 7.88 27.89
CA ALA A 384 16.86 7.50 29.18
C ALA A 384 17.26 8.47 30.31
N ALA A 385 18.41 9.13 30.17
CA ALA A 385 18.94 10.05 31.19
C ALA A 385 18.29 11.44 31.14
N THR A 386 18.12 11.99 29.94
CA THR A 386 17.69 13.39 29.75
C THR A 386 16.25 13.50 29.25
N GLY A 387 15.67 12.40 28.75
CA GLY A 387 14.39 12.42 28.05
C GLY A 387 14.45 13.10 26.67
N ALA A 388 15.61 13.61 26.24
CA ALA A 388 15.78 14.25 24.94
C ALA A 388 15.71 13.23 23.81
N LYS A 389 15.11 13.60 22.69
CA LYS A 389 14.89 12.74 21.53
C LYS A 389 15.93 13.03 20.46
N ALA A 390 16.40 11.99 19.79
CA ALA A 390 17.30 12.15 18.67
C ALA A 390 16.59 12.89 17.53
N PHE A 391 17.18 13.99 17.11
CA PHE A 391 16.66 14.94 16.15
C PHE A 391 17.77 15.33 15.17
N ALA A 392 17.39 15.49 13.91
CA ALA A 392 18.24 16.10 12.91
C ALA A 392 17.38 16.79 11.85
N PRO A 393 17.80 17.97 11.36
CA PRO A 393 17.26 18.54 10.14
C PRO A 393 17.44 17.54 8.98
N GLN A 394 16.46 17.46 8.08
CA GLN A 394 16.49 16.51 6.97
C GLN A 394 17.39 16.98 5.81
N THR A 395 18.64 17.31 6.11
CA THR A 395 19.62 17.84 5.14
C THR A 395 20.94 17.07 5.23
N LEU A 396 21.57 16.86 4.07
CA LEU A 396 22.84 16.14 3.96
C LEU A 396 23.94 16.82 4.81
N ASN A 397 24.77 16.02 5.45
CA ASN A 397 25.89 16.43 6.32
C ASN A 397 25.48 17.24 7.56
N THR A 398 24.25 17.10 8.05
CA THR A 398 23.87 17.66 9.35
C THR A 398 24.17 16.72 10.49
N GLN A 399 24.52 17.30 11.63
CA GLN A 399 24.77 16.56 12.86
C GLN A 399 23.44 16.12 13.48
N VAL A 400 23.40 14.90 14.01
CA VAL A 400 22.28 14.41 14.81
C VAL A 400 22.48 14.86 16.26
N LEU A 401 21.47 15.53 16.79
CA LEU A 401 21.44 16.11 18.12
C LEU A 401 20.38 15.41 18.96
N ALA A 402 20.45 15.54 20.28
CA ALA A 402 19.38 15.18 21.19
C ALA A 402 18.68 16.47 21.63
N ALA A 403 17.39 16.59 21.28
CA ALA A 403 16.57 17.77 21.52
C ALA A 403 15.39 17.44 22.45
N SER A 404 15.05 18.32 23.39
CA SER A 404 13.95 18.08 24.32
C SER A 404 12.56 18.37 23.74
N ASN A 405 12.46 19.25 22.75
CA ASN A 405 11.21 19.73 22.14
C ASN A 405 11.05 19.36 20.66
N GLU A 406 12.07 18.79 20.04
CA GLU A 406 12.07 18.39 18.64
C GLU A 406 12.23 16.87 18.54
N GLN A 407 11.69 16.26 17.48
CA GLN A 407 11.82 14.84 17.25
C GLN A 407 11.91 14.54 15.77
N THR A 408 12.75 13.57 15.44
CA THR A 408 12.80 12.95 14.12
C THR A 408 12.34 11.50 14.29
N SER A 409 11.44 11.04 13.41
CA SER A 409 11.15 9.61 13.30
C SER A 409 12.29 8.93 12.54
N TRP A 410 12.74 7.77 13.01
CA TRP A 410 13.87 7.04 12.46
C TRP A 410 13.43 5.67 11.96
N PHE A 411 13.90 5.25 10.78
CA PHE A 411 13.76 3.87 10.32
C PHE A 411 14.99 3.08 10.72
N ILE A 412 14.80 2.08 11.58
CA ILE A 412 15.85 1.17 12.03
C ILE A 412 15.68 -0.14 11.25
N LEU A 413 16.62 -0.43 10.35
CA LEU A 413 16.56 -1.59 9.46
C LEU A 413 17.70 -2.55 9.76
N ASN A 414 17.42 -3.85 9.80
CA ASN A 414 18.46 -4.87 9.93
C ASN A 414 19.36 -4.86 8.68
N ALA A 415 20.67 -4.72 8.90
CA ALA A 415 21.71 -4.62 7.87
C ALA A 415 22.60 -5.87 7.80
N SER A 416 22.22 -6.97 8.47
CA SER A 416 22.96 -8.23 8.37
C SER A 416 22.79 -8.83 6.97
N ASN A 417 23.88 -8.83 6.21
CA ASN A 417 23.98 -9.58 4.95
C ASN A 417 24.57 -10.99 5.16
N SER A 418 24.95 -11.36 6.39
CA SER A 418 25.85 -12.50 6.65
C SER A 418 25.60 -13.26 7.96
N GLY A 419 24.39 -13.18 8.54
CA GLY A 419 24.08 -13.89 9.80
C GLY A 419 24.77 -13.33 11.04
N GLN A 420 25.28 -12.10 10.98
CA GLN A 420 25.62 -11.35 12.19
C GLN A 420 24.34 -10.72 12.73
N ASP A 421 23.64 -11.49 13.56
CA ASP A 421 22.46 -11.03 14.26
C ASP A 421 22.81 -9.73 15.01
N ASN A 422 22.02 -8.68 14.80
CA ASN A 422 22.06 -7.39 15.50
C ASN A 422 22.83 -6.21 14.85
N LEU A 423 23.19 -6.26 13.57
CA LEU A 423 23.64 -5.05 12.85
C LEU A 423 22.45 -4.33 12.23
N TYR A 424 22.32 -3.03 12.51
CA TYR A 424 21.24 -2.18 12.04
C TYR A 424 21.76 -0.91 11.39
N ILE A 425 20.97 -0.33 10.50
CA ILE A 425 21.16 1.02 9.98
C ILE A 425 20.04 1.91 10.51
N ILE A 426 20.38 3.15 10.87
CA ILE A 426 19.41 4.16 11.34
C ILE A 426 19.32 5.23 10.25
N LYS A 427 18.16 5.35 9.60
CA LYS A 427 17.95 6.29 8.49
C LYS A 427 16.78 7.22 8.71
N ILE A 428 16.81 8.37 8.04
CA ILE A 428 15.65 9.25 7.94
C ILE A 428 14.59 8.63 7.00
N PRO A 429 13.30 8.66 7.36
CA PRO A 429 12.22 8.24 6.47
C PRO A 429 12.27 8.99 5.13
N PHE A 430 12.11 8.24 4.03
CA PHE A 430 12.03 8.78 2.66
C PHE A 430 13.28 9.51 2.15
N GLN A 431 14.42 9.36 2.84
CA GLN A 431 15.71 9.84 2.37
C GLN A 431 16.76 8.74 2.50
N ASP A 432 17.76 8.76 1.63
CA ASP A 432 18.92 7.85 1.74
C ASP A 432 20.00 8.43 2.67
N LEU A 433 19.57 9.09 3.75
CA LEU A 433 20.43 9.69 4.76
C LEU A 433 20.48 8.81 6.00
N LEU A 434 21.69 8.40 6.37
CA LEU A 434 21.97 7.45 7.44
C LEU A 434 22.79 8.11 8.54
N TRP A 435 22.57 7.69 9.78
CA TRP A 435 23.49 7.95 10.88
C TRP A 435 24.87 7.43 10.50
N THR A 436 25.87 8.31 10.57
CA THR A 436 27.24 8.00 10.20
C THR A 436 28.18 8.50 11.30
N ASN A 437 28.84 7.57 11.97
CA ASN A 437 29.83 7.86 13.01
C ASN A 437 31.05 8.55 12.37
N THR A 438 31.18 9.86 12.60
CA THR A 438 32.20 10.70 11.97
C THR A 438 33.21 11.19 13.02
N PRO A 439 34.51 10.93 12.81
CA PRO A 439 35.55 11.43 13.70
C PRO A 439 35.53 12.95 13.82
N ARG A 440 35.74 13.46 15.05
CA ARG A 440 36.00 14.87 15.32
C ARG A 440 37.44 15.06 15.81
N PRO A 441 37.98 16.28 15.80
CA PRO A 441 39.26 16.59 16.45
C PRO A 441 39.24 16.35 17.97
N SER A 442 38.05 16.37 18.59
CA SER A 442 37.83 15.94 19.97
C SER A 442 38.00 14.43 20.12
N LYS A 443 38.24 13.94 21.34
CA LYS A 443 38.32 12.49 21.61
C LYS A 443 37.06 11.71 21.23
N ASP A 444 35.90 12.36 21.24
CA ASP A 444 34.63 11.73 20.90
C ASP A 444 34.21 12.05 19.46
N ASN A 445 33.63 11.07 18.79
CA ASN A 445 33.07 11.24 17.44
C ASN A 445 31.66 11.84 17.50
N ALA A 446 31.18 12.39 16.39
CA ALA A 446 29.79 12.83 16.22
C ALA A 446 29.01 11.86 15.34
N ILE A 447 27.69 11.92 15.44
CA ILE A 447 26.80 11.32 14.45
C ILE A 447 26.38 12.39 13.44
N PHE A 448 26.60 12.13 12.15
CA PHE A 448 26.13 12.96 11.05
C PHE A 448 25.21 12.17 10.11
N LEU A 449 24.33 12.86 9.41
CA LEU A 449 23.54 12.32 8.32
C LEU A 449 24.32 12.37 7.02
N LYS A 450 24.64 11.20 6.45
CA LYS A 450 25.32 11.09 5.15
C LYS A 450 24.61 10.11 4.25
N GLY A 451 24.86 10.21 2.95
CA GLY A 451 24.40 9.23 1.97
C GLY A 451 24.90 7.82 2.29
N SER A 452 24.16 6.79 1.87
CA SER A 452 24.58 5.39 2.04
C SER A 452 25.87 5.10 1.28
N ASP A 453 26.92 4.72 2.00
CA ASP A 453 28.17 4.20 1.41
C ASP A 453 28.43 2.73 1.76
N GLY A 454 27.58 2.15 2.63
CA GLY A 454 27.67 0.76 3.05
C GLY A 454 28.83 0.47 4.02
N SER A 455 29.52 1.50 4.50
CA SER A 455 30.65 1.39 5.42
C SER A 455 30.25 0.89 6.80
N ALA A 456 31.21 0.39 7.57
CA ALA A 456 30.99 -0.06 8.94
C ALA A 456 30.60 1.08 9.90
N ILE A 457 30.98 2.33 9.58
CA ILE A 457 30.64 3.52 10.40
C ILE A 457 29.16 3.93 10.30
N GLN A 458 28.40 3.32 9.38
CA GLN A 458 26.95 3.48 9.24
C GLN A 458 26.14 2.34 9.87
N ARG A 459 26.81 1.33 10.44
CA ARG A 459 26.14 0.14 10.99
C ARG A 459 26.25 0.13 12.51
N PHE A 460 25.12 0.00 13.18
CA PHE A 460 25.01 0.09 14.62
C PHE A 460 24.51 -1.21 15.22
N VAL A 461 24.97 -1.53 16.43
CA VAL A 461 24.47 -2.65 17.21
C VAL A 461 23.58 -2.12 18.32
N PHE A 462 22.36 -2.64 18.41
CA PHE A 462 21.43 -2.34 19.49
C PHE A 462 21.56 -3.41 20.57
N SER A 463 22.32 -3.12 21.62
CA SER A 463 22.53 -4.04 22.74
C SER A 463 21.48 -3.76 23.82
N PRO A 464 20.57 -4.70 24.13
CA PRO A 464 19.58 -4.52 25.20
C PRO A 464 20.26 -4.21 26.55
N VAL A 465 19.65 -3.33 27.35
CA VAL A 465 20.17 -2.91 28.67
C VAL A 465 19.54 -3.69 29.81
#